data_AF-A0A1Y1MYR3-F1
#
_entry.id   AF-A0A1Y1MYR3-F1
#
_cell.length_a   1.000
_cell.length_b   1.000
_cell.length_c   1.000
_cell.angle_alpha   90.00
_cell.angle_beta   90.00
_cell.angle_gamma   90.00
#
_symmetry.space_group_name_H-M   'P 1'
#
loop_
_entity.id
_entity.type
_entity.pdbx_description
1 polymer ?
#
loop_
_entity_poly.entity_id
_entity_poly.type
_entity_poly.pdbx_seq_one_letter_code
_entity_poly.pdbx_strand_id
1 'polypeptide(L)'
;VVALELASILEVRGLIGKVVLIDGAPEMLKKLIKLQYAPEHEPEAFLETAILFNLITSYAPMKATVELRETVRQLRTLEERVEYLLEAIPEGIPHSKEYQRQVGIAVCRKTEALYNYEAKFPKLKSDVTLIKPNESPFVNYDEDYGLQKLCEKPVRVHTVEGNHTTIVQNPELADYINKIIINKE
;
A
#
# COMPACT_ATOMS: atom_id res chain seq x y z
N VAL A 1 6.32 3.11 3.58
CA VAL A 1 7.36 3.44 2.57
C VAL A 1 7.69 4.92 2.57
N VAL A 2 6.78 5.79 2.12
CA VAL A 2 7.03 7.24 1.96
C VAL A 2 7.57 7.90 3.24
N ALA A 3 7.00 7.60 4.40
CA ALA A 3 7.45 8.17 5.68
C ALA A 3 8.91 7.80 6.01
N LEU A 4 9.35 6.58 5.69
CA LEU A 4 10.73 6.12 5.93
C LEU A 4 11.72 6.81 4.98
N GLU A 5 11.36 6.94 3.70
CA GLU A 5 12.16 7.68 2.71
C GLU A 5 12.30 9.15 3.11
N LEU A 6 11.19 9.77 3.52
CA LEU A 6 11.20 11.15 4.00
C LEU A 6 12.09 11.30 5.24
N ALA A 7 11.99 10.38 6.20
CA ALA A 7 12.84 10.39 7.39
C ALA A 7 14.34 10.31 7.01
N SER A 8 14.72 9.39 6.12
CA SER A 8 16.09 9.29 5.61
C SER A 8 16.57 10.61 4.98
N ILE A 9 15.74 11.22 4.13
CA ILE A 9 16.03 12.49 3.46
C ILE A 9 16.21 13.63 4.49
N LEU A 10 15.46 13.60 5.60
CA LEU A 10 15.58 14.57 6.69
C LEU A 10 16.83 14.32 7.54
N GLU A 11 17.21 13.07 7.80
CA GLU A 11 18.42 12.71 8.55
C GLU A 11 19.69 13.17 7.86
N VAL A 12 19.73 13.15 6.51
CA VAL A 12 20.83 13.74 5.73
C VAL A 12 21.03 15.23 6.02
N ARG A 13 19.96 15.93 6.44
CA ARG A 13 19.99 17.34 6.84
C ARG A 13 20.21 17.53 8.35
N GLY A 14 20.57 16.47 9.08
CA GLY A 14 20.75 16.49 10.52
C GLY A 14 19.45 16.48 11.32
N LEU A 15 18.30 16.27 10.68
CA LEU A 15 17.00 16.23 11.33
C LEU A 15 16.66 14.77 11.69
N ILE A 16 17.01 14.38 12.91
CA ILE A 16 16.70 13.07 13.48
C ILE A 16 15.48 13.24 14.39
N GLY A 17 14.50 12.35 14.27
CA GLY A 17 13.24 12.49 14.98
C GLY A 17 12.55 11.17 15.31
N LYS A 18 11.22 11.19 15.25
CA LYS A 18 10.36 10.05 15.50
C LYS A 18 9.55 9.75 14.25
N VAL A 19 9.51 8.48 13.85
CA VAL A 19 8.71 8.00 12.72
C VAL A 19 7.64 7.07 13.26
N VAL A 20 6.37 7.44 13.09
CA VAL A 20 5.23 6.58 13.41
C VAL A 20 4.67 6.01 12.13
N LEU A 21 4.62 4.68 12.03
CA LEU A 21 4.04 3.94 10.93
C LEU A 21 2.74 3.31 11.42
N ILE A 22 1.65 3.54 10.68
CA ILE A 22 0.34 2.97 10.98
C ILE A 22 0.11 1.85 9.97
N ASP A 23 0.12 0.63 10.46
CA ASP A 23 -0.14 -0.62 9.74
C ASP A 23 0.51 -0.72 8.35
N GLY A 24 1.81 -0.46 8.27
CA GLY A 24 2.49 -0.48 7.00
C GLY A 24 4.00 -0.49 7.08
N ALA A 25 4.61 -1.40 6.31
CA ALA A 25 6.05 -1.46 6.08
C ALA A 25 6.34 -1.83 4.62
N PRO A 26 7.53 -1.46 4.08
CA PRO A 26 7.85 -1.74 2.69
C PRO A 26 7.78 -3.21 2.30
N GLU A 27 8.37 -4.09 3.13
CA GLU A 27 8.42 -5.52 2.82
C GLU A 27 7.04 -6.19 2.92
N MET A 28 6.30 -5.87 3.98
CA MET A 28 4.90 -6.30 4.17
C MET A 28 4.03 -5.94 2.97
N LEU A 29 4.08 -4.69 2.52
CA LEU A 29 3.30 -4.22 1.38
C LEU A 29 3.71 -4.90 0.06
N LYS A 30 5.01 -5.09 -0.18
CA LYS A 30 5.52 -5.82 -1.35
C LYS A 30 5.04 -7.29 -1.35
N LYS A 31 5.05 -7.93 -0.18
CA LYS A 31 4.52 -9.29 -0.01
C LYS A 31 3.01 -9.35 -0.25
N LEU A 32 2.25 -8.35 0.21
CA LEU A 32 0.81 -8.24 -0.06
C LEU A 32 0.53 -8.22 -1.56
N ILE A 33 1.24 -7.36 -2.29
CA ILE A 33 1.06 -7.21 -3.73
C ILE A 33 1.35 -8.52 -4.44
N LYS A 34 2.45 -9.20 -4.07
CA LYS A 34 2.79 -10.52 -4.63
C LYS A 34 1.68 -11.54 -4.41
N LEU A 35 1.19 -11.68 -3.19
CA LEU A 35 0.12 -12.63 -2.85
C LEU A 35 -1.19 -12.33 -3.58
N GLN A 36 -1.53 -11.05 -3.75
CA GLN A 36 -2.82 -10.65 -4.31
C GLN A 36 -2.83 -10.55 -5.84
N TYR A 37 -1.71 -10.17 -6.46
CA TYR A 37 -1.70 -9.76 -7.86
C TYR A 37 -0.68 -10.49 -8.74
N ALA A 38 0.32 -11.16 -8.19
CA ALA A 38 1.43 -11.69 -8.98
C ALA A 38 1.74 -13.15 -8.61
N PRO A 39 1.19 -14.13 -9.34
CA PRO A 39 1.85 -15.42 -9.44
C PRO A 39 3.26 -15.19 -9.98
N GLU A 40 4.24 -15.93 -9.47
CA GLU A 40 5.62 -15.83 -9.95
C GLU A 40 5.63 -16.05 -11.48
N HIS A 41 6.30 -15.15 -12.22
CA HIS A 41 6.56 -15.19 -13.68
C HIS A 41 5.54 -14.56 -14.66
N GLU A 42 4.64 -13.68 -14.23
CA GLU A 42 3.73 -12.96 -15.16
C GLU A 42 4.23 -11.56 -15.60
N PRO A 43 3.91 -11.08 -16.83
CA PRO A 43 4.31 -9.76 -17.34
C PRO A 43 3.68 -8.57 -16.59
N GLU A 44 4.26 -7.36 -16.67
CA GLU A 44 3.72 -6.12 -16.08
C GLU A 44 2.25 -5.83 -16.47
N ALA A 45 1.88 -6.12 -17.71
CA ALA A 45 0.49 -6.01 -18.19
C ALA A 45 -0.50 -6.86 -17.37
N PHE A 46 -0.05 -7.96 -16.78
CA PHE A 46 -0.84 -8.78 -15.87
C PHE A 46 -1.12 -8.04 -14.56
N LEU A 47 -0.10 -7.39 -13.98
CA LEU A 47 -0.21 -6.65 -12.73
C LEU A 47 -1.18 -5.47 -12.90
N GLU A 48 -1.02 -4.67 -13.94
CA GLU A 48 -1.94 -3.55 -14.23
C GLU A 48 -3.38 -4.04 -14.40
N THR A 49 -3.58 -5.07 -15.22
CA THR A 49 -4.91 -5.67 -15.41
C THR A 49 -5.49 -6.16 -14.08
N ALA A 50 -4.72 -6.88 -13.27
CA ALA A 50 -5.21 -7.42 -11.99
C ALA A 50 -5.60 -6.29 -11.02
N ILE A 51 -4.83 -5.21 -10.98
CA ILE A 51 -5.14 -4.01 -10.18
C ILE A 51 -6.44 -3.35 -10.65
N LEU A 52 -6.55 -3.07 -11.95
CA LEU A 52 -7.73 -2.41 -12.50
C LEU A 52 -9.00 -3.24 -12.28
N PHE A 53 -8.92 -4.56 -12.44
CA PHE A 53 -10.06 -5.44 -12.19
C PHE A 53 -10.44 -5.48 -10.70
N ASN A 54 -9.49 -5.45 -9.77
CA ASN A 54 -9.81 -5.34 -8.35
C ASN A 54 -10.54 -4.04 -7.99
N LEU A 55 -10.30 -2.93 -8.69
CA LEU A 55 -11.02 -1.67 -8.46
C LEU A 55 -12.50 -1.75 -8.90
N ILE A 56 -12.80 -2.55 -9.92
CA ILE A 56 -14.12 -2.54 -10.57
C ILE A 56 -14.97 -3.78 -10.24
N THR A 57 -14.39 -4.79 -9.59
CA THR A 57 -15.05 -6.08 -9.32
C THR A 57 -16.34 -5.93 -8.50
N SER A 58 -16.42 -4.94 -7.60
CA SER A 58 -17.65 -4.66 -6.84
C SER A 58 -18.75 -3.98 -7.66
N TYR A 59 -18.43 -3.47 -8.85
CA TYR A 59 -19.33 -2.68 -9.70
C TYR A 59 -19.74 -3.40 -10.99
N ALA A 60 -19.11 -4.53 -11.33
CA ALA A 60 -19.36 -5.27 -12.56
C ALA A 60 -19.71 -6.74 -12.28
N PRO A 61 -20.69 -7.33 -13.00
CA PRO A 61 -20.99 -8.77 -12.87
C PRO A 61 -19.78 -9.63 -13.25
N MET A 62 -19.50 -10.68 -12.46
CA MET A 62 -18.33 -11.55 -12.62
C MET A 62 -18.17 -12.14 -14.04
N LYS A 63 -19.28 -12.45 -14.74
CA LYS A 63 -19.22 -12.96 -16.12
C LYS A 63 -18.70 -11.92 -17.13
N ALA A 64 -19.13 -10.67 -17.01
CA ALA A 64 -18.65 -9.57 -17.86
C ALA A 64 -17.16 -9.31 -17.63
N THR A 65 -16.66 -9.55 -16.42
CA THR A 65 -15.25 -9.30 -16.09
C THR A 65 -14.26 -10.27 -16.75
N VAL A 66 -14.65 -11.49 -17.14
CA VAL A 66 -13.71 -12.46 -17.72
C VAL A 66 -13.31 -12.08 -19.15
N GLU A 67 -14.29 -11.78 -20.01
CA GLU A 67 -14.04 -11.40 -21.41
C GLU A 67 -13.27 -10.07 -21.49
N LEU A 68 -13.67 -9.09 -20.68
CA LEU A 68 -12.99 -7.79 -20.60
C LEU A 68 -11.53 -7.95 -20.17
N ARG A 69 -11.21 -8.91 -19.30
CA ARG A 69 -9.85 -9.10 -18.78
C ARG A 69 -8.88 -9.54 -19.87
N GLU A 70 -9.31 -10.41 -20.77
CA GLU A 70 -8.48 -10.85 -21.90
C GLU A 70 -8.24 -9.73 -22.90
N THR A 71 -9.26 -8.90 -23.19
CA THR A 71 -9.08 -7.73 -24.05
C THR A 71 -8.13 -6.70 -23.42
N VAL A 72 -8.31 -6.38 -22.15
CA VAL A 72 -7.48 -5.39 -21.43
C VAL A 72 -6.01 -5.81 -21.39
N ARG A 73 -5.71 -7.11 -21.25
CA ARG A 73 -4.34 -7.63 -21.27
C ARG A 73 -3.62 -7.39 -22.61
N GLN A 74 -4.37 -7.38 -23.71
CA GLN A 74 -3.81 -7.22 -25.06
C GLN A 74 -3.56 -5.76 -25.46
N LEU A 75 -4.15 -4.80 -24.73
CA LEU A 75 -3.87 -3.37 -24.93
C LEU A 75 -2.43 -3.06 -24.58
N ARG A 76 -1.84 -2.02 -25.18
CA ARG A 76 -0.39 -1.78 -25.09
C ARG A 76 -0.03 -0.93 -23.88
N THR A 77 -0.80 0.12 -23.63
CA THR A 77 -0.51 1.12 -22.60
C THR A 77 -1.51 1.07 -21.45
N LEU A 78 -1.08 1.51 -20.26
CA LEU A 78 -1.96 1.66 -19.11
C LEU A 78 -3.14 2.59 -19.41
N GLU A 79 -2.88 3.67 -20.14
CA GLU A 79 -3.88 4.64 -20.55
C GLU A 79 -4.97 3.97 -21.41
N GLU A 80 -4.59 3.20 -22.44
CA GLU A 80 -5.55 2.44 -23.25
C GLU A 80 -6.39 1.46 -22.40
N ARG A 81 -5.76 0.77 -21.43
CA ARG A 81 -6.43 -0.17 -20.53
C ARG A 81 -7.50 0.52 -19.67
N VAL A 82 -7.14 1.67 -19.11
CA VAL A 82 -8.06 2.48 -18.28
C VAL A 82 -9.22 2.99 -19.12
N GLU A 83 -8.96 3.51 -20.33
CA GLU A 83 -10.01 4.00 -21.23
C GLU A 83 -11.01 2.93 -21.60
N TYR A 84 -10.50 1.77 -22.02
CA TYR A 84 -11.35 0.66 -22.40
C TYR A 84 -12.28 0.23 -21.26
N LEU A 85 -11.76 0.17 -20.02
CA LEU A 85 -12.58 -0.16 -18.86
C LEU A 85 -13.61 0.92 -18.53
N LEU A 86 -13.25 2.21 -18.66
CA LEU A 86 -14.19 3.30 -18.43
C LEU A 86 -15.36 3.30 -19.41
N GLU A 87 -15.15 2.85 -20.64
CA GLU A 87 -16.19 2.68 -21.66
C GLU A 87 -17.02 1.41 -21.43
N ALA A 88 -16.38 0.31 -20.99
CA ALA A 88 -17.01 -0.99 -20.88
C ALA A 88 -17.85 -1.20 -19.60
N ILE A 89 -17.57 -0.46 -18.52
CA ILE A 89 -18.25 -0.65 -17.23
C ILE A 89 -19.52 0.20 -17.16
N PRO A 90 -20.66 -0.36 -16.68
CA PRO A 90 -21.93 0.37 -16.61
C PRO A 90 -21.84 1.70 -15.84
N GLU A 91 -22.73 2.62 -16.20
CA GLU A 91 -22.98 3.81 -15.38
C GLU A 91 -23.43 3.39 -13.97
N GLY A 92 -22.88 4.04 -12.93
CA GLY A 92 -23.18 3.69 -11.53
C GLY A 92 -21.97 3.68 -10.60
N ILE A 93 -20.74 3.75 -11.13
CA ILE A 93 -19.56 4.01 -10.31
C ILE A 93 -19.60 5.48 -9.84
N PRO A 94 -19.45 5.76 -8.53
CA PRO A 94 -19.34 7.12 -8.02
C PRO A 94 -18.22 7.94 -8.68
N HIS A 95 -18.32 9.27 -8.61
CA HIS A 95 -17.36 10.24 -9.16
C HIS A 95 -17.37 10.38 -10.69
N SER A 96 -16.70 11.43 -11.18
CA SER A 96 -16.59 11.73 -12.61
C SER A 96 -15.69 10.72 -13.32
N LYS A 97 -15.94 10.49 -14.63
CA LYS A 97 -15.07 9.64 -15.47
C LYS A 97 -13.61 10.13 -15.45
N GLU A 98 -13.38 11.44 -15.39
CA GLU A 98 -12.04 12.00 -15.26
C GLU A 98 -11.38 11.58 -13.94
N TYR A 99 -12.09 11.66 -12.81
CA TYR A 99 -11.56 11.19 -11.53
C TYR A 99 -11.25 9.68 -11.56
N GLN A 100 -12.17 8.88 -12.12
CA GLN A 100 -11.98 7.43 -12.26
C GLN A 100 -10.74 7.09 -13.10
N ARG A 101 -10.51 7.82 -14.21
CA ARG A 101 -9.29 7.71 -15.03
C ARG A 101 -8.04 7.97 -14.21
N GLN A 102 -8.00 9.10 -13.50
CA GLN A 102 -6.84 9.48 -12.69
C GLN A 102 -6.56 8.46 -11.58
N VAL A 103 -7.60 7.94 -10.91
CA VAL A 103 -7.47 6.90 -9.89
C VAL A 103 -6.93 5.60 -10.48
N GLY A 104 -7.49 5.12 -11.61
CA GLY A 104 -7.03 3.91 -12.28
C GLY A 104 -5.54 3.96 -12.60
N ILE A 105 -5.11 5.04 -13.26
CA ILE A 105 -3.68 5.26 -13.58
C ILE A 105 -2.83 5.35 -12.32
N ALA A 106 -3.26 6.14 -11.33
CA ALA A 106 -2.47 6.39 -10.12
C ALA A 106 -2.30 5.13 -9.26
N VAL A 107 -3.32 4.29 -9.12
CA VAL A 107 -3.23 3.05 -8.32
C VAL A 107 -2.29 2.05 -8.99
N CYS A 108 -2.36 1.87 -10.32
CA CYS A 108 -1.43 1.03 -11.06
C CYS A 108 0.02 1.50 -10.86
N ARG A 109 0.32 2.76 -11.14
CA ARG A 109 1.68 3.33 -10.99
C ARG A 109 2.20 3.26 -9.56
N LYS A 110 1.36 3.53 -8.55
CA LYS A 110 1.75 3.42 -7.13
C LYS A 110 2.05 1.98 -6.73
N THR A 111 1.24 1.04 -7.20
CA THR A 111 1.42 -0.39 -6.89
C THR A 111 2.67 -0.94 -7.56
N GLU A 112 2.90 -0.58 -8.82
CA GLU A 112 4.12 -0.93 -9.56
C GLU A 112 5.37 -0.36 -8.87
N ALA A 113 5.34 0.93 -8.50
CA ALA A 113 6.44 1.56 -7.77
C ALA A 113 6.73 0.82 -6.45
N LEU A 114 5.70 0.39 -5.72
CA LEU A 114 5.83 -0.38 -4.48
C LEU A 114 6.31 -1.82 -4.72
N TYR A 115 5.87 -2.46 -5.80
CA TYR A 115 6.30 -3.80 -6.20
C TYR A 115 7.80 -3.81 -6.51
N ASN A 116 8.29 -2.80 -7.21
CA ASN A 116 9.69 -2.63 -7.58
C ASN A 116 10.52 -1.92 -6.49
N TYR A 117 9.89 -1.47 -5.42
CA TYR A 117 10.56 -0.72 -4.36
C TYR A 117 11.57 -1.60 -3.61
N GLU A 118 12.74 -1.00 -3.35
CA GLU A 118 13.77 -1.50 -2.45
C GLU A 118 14.28 -0.31 -1.63
N ALA A 119 14.29 -0.45 -0.30
CA ALA A 119 14.84 0.57 0.57
C ALA A 119 16.37 0.61 0.40
N LYS A 120 16.86 1.71 -0.18
CA LYS A 120 18.30 1.94 -0.44
C LYS A 120 18.91 3.00 0.49
N PHE A 121 18.15 3.51 1.45
CA PHE A 121 18.65 4.47 2.42
C PHE A 121 19.50 3.79 3.51
N PRO A 122 20.47 4.53 4.10
CA PRO A 122 21.17 4.07 5.30
C PRO A 122 20.19 3.79 6.44
N LYS A 123 20.50 2.84 7.33
CA LYS A 123 19.63 2.56 8.49
C LYS A 123 19.27 3.84 9.23
N LEU A 124 17.99 4.01 9.51
CA LEU A 124 17.47 5.21 10.17
C LEU A 124 17.97 5.31 11.60
N LYS A 125 18.36 6.54 11.97
CA LYS A 125 18.74 6.94 13.33
C LYS A 125 17.54 7.36 14.17
N SER A 126 16.47 7.78 13.51
CA SER A 126 15.21 8.19 14.10
C SER A 126 14.55 7.02 14.84
N ASP A 127 13.80 7.33 15.90
CA ASP A 127 13.05 6.31 16.62
C ASP A 127 11.85 5.88 15.78
N VAL A 128 11.80 4.61 15.37
CA VAL A 128 10.72 4.08 14.55
C VAL A 128 9.74 3.31 15.43
N THR A 129 8.46 3.63 15.28
CA THR A 129 7.36 2.95 15.97
C THR A 129 6.32 2.48 14.95
N LEU A 130 6.03 1.19 14.94
CA LEU A 130 4.94 0.56 14.20
C LEU A 130 3.73 0.42 15.12
N ILE A 131 2.59 0.94 14.70
CA ILE A 131 1.29 0.68 15.34
C ILE A 131 0.48 -0.16 14.37
N LYS A 132 0.08 -1.37 14.76
CA LYS A 132 -0.56 -2.34 13.88
C LYS A 132 -1.86 -2.90 14.48
N PRO A 133 -2.81 -3.37 13.66
CA PRO A 133 -4.01 -4.03 14.13
C PRO A 133 -3.69 -5.43 14.66
N ASN A 134 -4.57 -5.98 15.50
CA ASN A 134 -4.54 -7.38 15.90
C ASN A 134 -5.04 -8.32 14.77
N GLU A 135 -5.96 -7.86 13.93
CA GLU A 135 -6.36 -8.60 12.72
C GLU A 135 -5.37 -8.33 11.58
N SER A 136 -4.55 -9.34 11.26
CA SER A 136 -3.58 -9.29 10.17
C SER A 136 -3.98 -10.24 9.04
N PRO A 137 -3.90 -9.82 7.76
CA PRO A 137 -4.09 -10.72 6.62
C PRO A 137 -2.91 -11.70 6.44
N PHE A 138 -1.79 -11.50 7.16
CA PHE A 138 -0.62 -12.38 7.10
C PHE A 138 -0.57 -13.31 8.31
N VAL A 139 -0.42 -14.61 8.03
CA VAL A 139 -0.08 -15.64 9.01
C VAL A 139 1.45 -15.73 9.10
N ASN A 140 1.99 -15.77 10.33
CA ASN A 140 3.43 -15.94 10.61
C ASN A 140 4.33 -14.89 9.93
N TYR A 141 3.99 -13.60 10.07
CA TYR A 141 4.85 -12.50 9.64
C TYR A 141 5.54 -11.87 10.86
N ASP A 142 6.76 -11.36 10.66
CA ASP A 142 7.55 -10.74 11.74
C ASP A 142 6.75 -9.62 12.41
N GLU A 143 6.86 -9.51 13.74
CA GLU A 143 6.02 -8.59 14.51
C GLU A 143 6.20 -7.12 14.10
N ASP A 144 7.39 -6.76 13.66
CA ASP A 144 7.80 -5.42 13.24
C ASP A 144 7.64 -5.20 11.72
N TYR A 145 7.05 -6.15 11.01
CA TYR A 145 6.91 -6.14 9.55
C TYR A 145 8.23 -6.02 8.77
N GLY A 146 9.34 -6.53 9.32
CA GLY A 146 10.67 -6.48 8.71
C GLY A 146 11.26 -5.06 8.71
N LEU A 147 10.85 -4.20 9.64
CA LEU A 147 11.36 -2.83 9.77
C LEU A 147 12.75 -2.78 10.43
N GLN A 148 13.10 -3.76 11.27
CA GLN A 148 14.33 -3.76 12.05
C GLN A 148 15.59 -3.70 11.17
N LYS A 149 15.54 -4.29 9.98
CA LYS A 149 16.63 -4.22 8.99
C LYS A 149 16.89 -2.80 8.48
N LEU A 150 15.90 -1.90 8.60
CA LEU A 150 15.94 -0.52 8.12
C LEU A 150 16.30 0.49 9.22
N CYS A 151 16.47 0.04 10.47
CA CYS A 151 16.65 0.91 11.64
C CYS A 151 17.92 0.55 12.41
N GLU A 152 18.62 1.56 12.95
CA GLU A 152 19.76 1.34 13.86
C GLU A 152 19.28 0.94 15.26
N LYS A 153 18.20 1.56 15.72
CA LYS A 153 17.58 1.29 17.03
C LYS A 153 16.51 0.19 16.93
N PRO A 154 16.14 -0.45 18.05
CA PRO A 154 15.00 -1.37 18.10
C PRO A 154 13.71 -0.70 17.63
N VAL A 155 12.96 -1.36 16.74
CA VAL A 155 11.63 -0.89 16.32
C VAL A 155 10.64 -1.15 17.45
N ARG A 156 9.92 -0.11 17.87
CA ARG A 156 8.81 -0.26 18.81
C ARG A 156 7.57 -0.75 18.08
N VAL A 157 6.89 -1.75 18.64
CA VAL A 157 5.64 -2.29 18.08
C VAL A 157 4.53 -2.12 19.10
N HIS A 158 3.42 -1.52 18.69
CA HIS A 158 2.20 -1.41 19.48
C HIS A 158 1.04 -2.03 18.70
N THR A 159 0.27 -2.90 19.35
CA THR A 159 -0.88 -3.57 18.72
C THR A 159 -2.16 -2.96 19.26
N VAL A 160 -3.08 -2.61 18.37
CA VAL A 160 -4.41 -2.07 18.71
C VAL A 160 -5.51 -2.94 18.12
N GLU A 161 -6.69 -2.92 18.74
CA GLU A 161 -7.84 -3.68 18.25
C GLU A 161 -8.36 -3.12 16.91
N GLY A 162 -8.66 -4.03 15.97
CA GLY A 162 -9.28 -3.74 14.68
C GLY A 162 -8.56 -4.43 13.53
N ASN A 163 -8.76 -3.92 12.32
CA ASN A 163 -8.09 -4.35 11.10
C ASN A 163 -7.46 -3.15 10.37
N HIS A 164 -6.89 -3.40 9.19
CA HIS A 164 -6.25 -2.39 8.34
C HIS A 164 -7.10 -1.14 8.11
N THR A 165 -8.42 -1.28 8.02
CA THR A 165 -9.35 -0.17 7.74
C THR A 165 -9.91 0.47 9.00
N THR A 166 -10.09 -0.29 10.09
CA THR A 166 -10.71 0.21 11.33
C THR A 166 -9.69 0.73 12.34
N ILE A 167 -8.40 0.40 12.20
CA ILE A 167 -7.33 0.89 13.10
C ILE A 167 -7.32 2.41 13.24
N VAL A 168 -7.57 3.15 12.15
CA VAL A 168 -7.58 4.61 12.15
C VAL A 168 -8.78 5.22 12.87
N GLN A 169 -9.80 4.41 13.19
CA GLN A 169 -10.98 4.81 13.94
C GLN A 169 -10.84 4.48 15.44
N ASN A 170 -9.82 3.70 15.83
CA ASN A 170 -9.61 3.32 17.22
C ASN A 170 -8.99 4.50 18.01
N PRO A 171 -9.62 5.00 19.08
CA PRO A 171 -9.09 6.11 19.87
C PRO A 171 -7.73 5.79 20.52
N GLU A 172 -7.44 4.52 20.80
CA GLU A 172 -6.16 4.09 21.36
C GLU A 172 -4.98 4.46 20.44
N LEU A 173 -5.18 4.40 19.12
CA LEU A 173 -4.18 4.83 18.14
C LEU A 173 -3.78 6.29 18.38
N ALA A 174 -4.76 7.18 18.53
CA ALA A 174 -4.52 8.60 18.75
C ALA A 174 -3.87 8.85 20.11
N ASP A 175 -4.34 8.18 21.16
CA ASP A 175 -3.76 8.28 22.51
C ASP A 175 -2.30 7.84 22.55
N TYR A 176 -1.96 6.75 21.85
CA TYR A 176 -0.59 6.25 21.78
C TYR A 176 0.32 7.21 20.99
N ILE A 177 -0.15 7.74 19.84
CA ILE A 177 0.57 8.76 19.09
C ILE A 177 0.83 10.01 19.96
N ASN A 178 -0.17 10.46 20.72
CA ASN A 178 -0.03 11.59 21.62
C ASN A 178 1.05 11.36 22.70
N LYS A 179 1.14 10.14 23.26
CA LYS A 179 2.21 9.78 24.21
C LYS A 179 3.60 9.89 23.57
N ILE A 180 3.75 9.41 22.34
CA ILE A 180 5.00 9.51 21.57
C ILE A 180 5.39 10.97 21.35
N ILE A 181 4.44 11.83 20.97
CA ILE A 181 4.71 13.25 20.68
C ILE A 181 5.06 14.03 21.95
N ILE A 182 4.36 13.79 23.06
CA ILE A 182 4.50 14.57 24.31
C ILE A 182 5.71 14.10 25.15
N ASN A 183 6.48 13.09 24.69
CA ASN A 183 7.61 12.48 25.43
C ASN A 183 7.21 11.94 26.81
N LYS A 184 5.99 11.41 26.95
CA LYS A 184 5.56 10.70 28.16
C LYS A 184 5.81 9.20 27.99
N GLU A 185 7.08 8.84 27.73
CA GLU A 185 7.54 7.44 27.84
C GLU A 185 7.69 7.06 29.32
#